data_AF-A0A8T5U8I0-F1
#
_entry.id   AF-A0A8T5U8I0-F1
#
_cell.length_a   1.000
_cell.length_b   1.000
_cell.length_c   1.000
_cell.angle_alpha   90.00
_cell.angle_beta   90.00
_cell.angle_gamma   90.00
#
_symmetry.space_group_name_H-M   'P 1'
#
loop_
_entity.id
_entity.type
_entity.pdbx_description
1 polymer ?
#
loop_
_entity_poly.entity_id
_entity_poly.type
_entity_poly.pdbx_seq_one_letter_code
_entity_poly.pdbx_strand_id
1 'polypeptide(L)'
;MEELLPSLKGILKEAIDIKADALKLAISMTVKNNIDGVVAEPEEIIIMLKMYGGLREDIPMEIIIDNDAQNITLKFQKEEDFKKVEKIMETIWDNAVDLLVQVMEGDISRIKEIPNLDD
;
A
#
# COMPACT_ATOMS: atom_id res chain seq x y z
N MET A 1 -16.69 -4.58 18.32
CA MET A 1 -15.95 -4.63 17.05
C MET A 1 -16.20 -3.40 16.19
N GLU A 2 -17.44 -2.86 16.14
CA GLU A 2 -17.79 -1.66 15.35
C GLU A 2 -16.97 -0.39 15.70
N GLU A 3 -16.50 -0.23 16.94
CA GLU A 3 -15.66 0.92 17.34
C GLU A 3 -14.14 0.72 17.09
N LEU A 4 -13.69 -0.52 16.82
CA LEU A 4 -12.27 -0.84 16.63
C LEU A 4 -11.79 -0.59 15.20
N LEU A 5 -12.69 -0.63 14.22
CA LEU A 5 -12.34 -0.46 12.80
C LEU A 5 -12.08 1.00 12.41
N PRO A 6 -12.92 1.98 12.82
CA PRO A 6 -12.63 3.39 12.58
C PRO A 6 -11.32 3.83 13.25
N SER A 7 -11.02 3.26 14.43
CA SER A 7 -9.77 3.55 15.16
C SER A 7 -8.55 2.93 14.49
N LEU A 8 -8.62 1.67 14.01
CA LEU A 8 -7.53 1.05 13.25
C LEU A 8 -7.20 1.81 11.96
N LYS A 9 -8.23 2.21 11.20
CA LYS A 9 -8.07 3.04 10.00
C LYS A 9 -7.40 4.37 10.33
N GLY A 10 -7.81 5.03 11.42
CA GLY A 10 -7.20 6.26 11.91
C GLY A 10 -5.71 6.06 12.21
N ILE A 11 -5.38 5.00 12.94
CA ILE A 11 -3.99 4.67 13.31
C ILE A 11 -3.12 4.45 12.07
N LEU A 12 -3.60 3.70 11.07
CA LEU A 12 -2.84 3.46 9.83
C LEU A 12 -2.60 4.76 9.05
N LYS A 13 -3.62 5.60 8.90
CA LYS A 13 -3.51 6.91 8.21
C LYS A 13 -2.63 7.90 8.98
N GLU A 14 -2.58 7.80 10.30
CA GLU A 14 -1.72 8.64 11.11
C GLU A 14 -0.26 8.20 11.03
N ALA A 15 -0.01 6.88 11.00
CA ALA A 15 1.32 6.28 10.99
C ALA A 15 2.06 6.47 9.66
N ILE A 16 1.36 6.54 8.52
CA ILE A 16 1.97 6.66 7.19
C ILE A 16 1.42 7.89 6.47
N ASP A 17 2.31 8.81 6.09
CA ASP A 17 2.00 9.95 5.23
C ASP A 17 2.16 9.56 3.77
N ILE A 18 1.11 9.71 2.97
CA ILE A 18 1.15 9.42 1.52
C ILE A 18 0.97 10.74 0.77
N LYS A 19 1.92 11.04 -0.12
CA LYS A 19 1.89 12.24 -0.96
C LYS A 19 2.09 11.89 -2.42
N ALA A 20 1.23 12.42 -3.28
CA ALA A 20 1.37 12.31 -4.72
C ALA A 20 1.90 13.62 -5.31
N ASP A 21 2.88 13.52 -6.21
CA ASP A 21 3.46 14.62 -6.98
C ASP A 21 3.26 14.32 -8.47
N ALA A 22 2.18 14.85 -9.04
CA ALA A 22 1.82 14.66 -10.45
C ALA A 22 2.84 15.29 -11.42
N LEU A 23 3.61 16.29 -11.00
CA LEU A 23 4.64 16.91 -11.85
C LEU A 23 5.85 15.99 -12.01
N LYS A 24 6.18 15.23 -10.96
CA LYS A 24 7.28 14.26 -10.95
C LYS A 24 6.84 12.83 -11.26
N LEU A 25 5.54 12.61 -11.46
CA LEU A 25 4.93 11.29 -11.59
C LEU A 25 5.41 10.35 -10.47
N ALA A 26 5.30 10.84 -9.23
CA ALA A 26 5.85 10.15 -8.06
C ALA A 26 4.84 10.10 -6.90
N ILE A 27 4.83 8.98 -6.18
CA ILE A 27 4.10 8.81 -4.94
C ILE A 27 5.12 8.50 -3.84
N SER A 28 5.09 9.27 -2.76
CA SER A 28 5.95 9.09 -1.59
C SER A 28 5.12 8.61 -0.40
N MET A 29 5.63 7.61 0.31
CA MET A 29 5.06 7.05 1.52
C MET A 29 6.11 7.17 2.63
N THR A 30 5.82 8.00 3.64
CA THR A 30 6.74 8.24 4.75
C THR A 30 6.16 7.67 6.03
N VAL A 31 6.90 6.78 6.69
CA VAL A 31 6.51 6.24 7.99
C VAL A 31 6.89 7.25 9.07
N LYS A 32 5.89 7.71 9.85
CA LYS A 32 6.09 8.77 10.86
C LYS A 32 6.69 8.26 12.17
N ASN A 33 6.57 6.97 12.45
CA ASN A 33 7.14 6.35 13.64
C ASN A 33 8.52 5.78 13.30
N ASN A 34 9.50 5.92 14.20
CA ASN A 34 10.77 5.22 14.05
C ASN A 34 10.54 3.71 14.20
N ILE A 35 10.80 3.00 13.11
CA ILE A 35 10.90 1.55 13.01
C ILE A 35 12.39 1.22 12.99
N ASP A 36 12.82 0.33 13.87
CA ASP A 36 14.16 -0.22 13.80
C ASP A 36 14.21 -1.27 12.67
N GLY A 37 15.07 -1.05 11.66
CA GLY A 37 15.35 -2.04 10.62
C GLY A 37 14.91 -1.64 9.22
N VAL A 38 14.51 -2.65 8.43
CA VAL A 38 14.06 -2.47 7.04
C VAL A 38 12.59 -2.07 7.05
N VAL A 39 12.28 -0.96 6.37
CA VAL A 39 10.91 -0.42 6.31
C VAL A 39 10.02 -1.23 5.38
N ALA A 40 10.56 -1.62 4.24
CA ALA A 40 9.93 -2.54 3.29
C ALA A 40 10.98 -3.05 2.29
N GLU A 41 10.62 -4.11 1.59
CA GLU A 41 11.27 -4.56 0.37
C GLU A 41 10.42 -4.21 -0.86
N PRO A 42 11.01 -4.01 -2.05
CA PRO A 42 10.26 -3.63 -3.25
C PRO A 42 9.13 -4.59 -3.60
N GLU A 43 9.33 -5.89 -3.38
CA GLU A 43 8.33 -6.93 -3.64
C GLU A 43 7.11 -6.80 -2.72
N GLU A 44 7.33 -6.43 -1.45
CA GLU A 44 6.25 -6.20 -0.49
C GLU A 44 5.35 -5.03 -0.90
N ILE A 45 5.93 -4.00 -1.53
CA ILE A 45 5.16 -2.87 -2.07
C ILE A 45 4.28 -3.31 -3.24
N ILE A 46 4.80 -4.15 -4.13
CA ILE A 46 4.01 -4.71 -5.23
C ILE A 46 2.89 -5.58 -4.67
N ILE A 47 3.19 -6.45 -3.71
CA ILE A 47 2.20 -7.28 -3.02
C ILE A 47 1.12 -6.39 -2.41
N MET A 48 1.49 -5.35 -1.65
CA MET A 48 0.55 -4.40 -1.05
C MET A 48 -0.41 -3.79 -2.08
N LEU A 49 0.10 -3.34 -3.23
CA LEU A 49 -0.71 -2.78 -4.31
C LEU A 49 -1.64 -3.82 -4.95
N LYS A 50 -1.21 -5.09 -5.05
CA LYS A 50 -2.04 -6.19 -5.56
C LYS A 50 -3.12 -6.58 -4.54
N MET A 51 -2.74 -6.81 -3.28
CA MET A 51 -3.62 -7.28 -2.21
C MET A 51 -4.68 -6.25 -1.83
N TYR A 52 -4.24 -5.03 -1.52
CA TYR A 52 -5.09 -3.99 -0.96
C TYR A 52 -5.52 -2.99 -2.02
N GLY A 53 -4.74 -2.82 -3.08
CA GLY A 53 -5.11 -1.97 -4.20
C GLY A 53 -5.91 -2.66 -5.30
N GLY A 54 -5.95 -4.00 -5.30
CA GLY A 54 -6.58 -4.77 -6.38
C GLY A 54 -5.88 -4.61 -7.73
N LEU A 55 -4.59 -4.24 -7.72
CA LEU A 55 -3.81 -4.12 -8.94
C LEU A 55 -3.62 -5.51 -9.58
N ARG A 56 -4.10 -5.71 -10.81
CA ARG A 56 -4.03 -7.00 -11.52
C ARG A 56 -3.01 -7.06 -12.64
N GLU A 57 -2.55 -5.91 -13.10
CA GLU A 57 -1.57 -5.79 -14.18
C GLU A 57 -0.22 -5.38 -13.59
N ASP A 58 0.86 -5.75 -14.28
CA ASP A 58 2.19 -5.29 -13.90
C ASP A 58 2.42 -3.90 -14.51
N ILE A 59 2.53 -2.90 -13.63
CA ILE A 59 2.79 -1.52 -14.00
C ILE A 59 4.30 -1.25 -13.92
N PRO A 60 4.94 -0.74 -14.99
CA PRO A 60 6.33 -0.33 -14.95
C PRO A 60 6.51 0.84 -13.97
N MET A 61 7.14 0.56 -12.83
CA MET A 61 7.43 1.56 -11.81
C MET A 61 8.82 1.31 -11.22
N GLU A 62 9.49 2.40 -10.82
CA GLU A 62 10.71 2.34 -10.03
C GLU A 62 10.34 2.50 -8.56
N ILE A 63 10.75 1.53 -7.72
CA ILE A 63 10.52 1.57 -6.27
C ILE A 63 11.84 1.89 -5.60
N ILE A 64 11.89 3.04 -4.92
CA ILE A 64 13.05 3.52 -4.19
C ILE A 64 12.71 3.47 -2.71
N ILE A 65 13.51 2.76 -1.93
CA ILE A 65 13.31 2.61 -0.49
C ILE A 65 14.52 3.21 0.22
N ASP A 66 14.25 4.24 1.02
CA ASP A 66 15.21 4.87 1.92
C ASP A 66 14.86 4.44 3.35
N ASN A 67 15.58 3.44 3.86
CA ASN A 67 15.35 2.92 5.21
C ASN A 67 15.77 3.92 6.29
N ASP A 68 16.78 4.76 6.02
CA ASP A 68 17.26 5.75 6.99
C ASP A 68 16.23 6.87 7.16
N ALA A 69 15.65 7.34 6.06
CA ALA A 69 14.59 8.35 6.06
C ALA A 69 13.19 7.75 6.25
N GLN A 70 13.09 6.43 6.31
CA GLN A 70 11.85 5.66 6.34
C GLN A 70 10.81 6.08 5.29
N ASN A 71 11.31 6.27 4.08
CA ASN A 71 10.55 6.79 2.97
C ASN A 71 10.60 5.84 1.77
N ILE A 72 9.45 5.53 1.21
CA ILE A 72 9.30 4.73 0.00
C ILE A 72 8.78 5.65 -1.09
N THR A 73 9.44 5.67 -2.24
CA THR A 73 9.02 6.46 -3.40
C THR A 73 8.76 5.55 -4.60
N LEU A 74 7.56 5.66 -5.17
CA LEU A 74 7.17 5.03 -6.42
C LEU A 74 7.27 6.07 -7.52
N LYS A 75 8.04 5.80 -8.57
CA LYS A 75 8.13 6.66 -9.76
C LYS A 75 7.60 5.95 -10.98
N PHE A 76 6.90 6.71 -11.81
CA PHE A 76 6.22 6.20 -13.00
C PHE A 76 6.75 6.89 -14.26
N GLN A 77 6.82 6.13 -15.35
CA GLN A 77 7.20 6.68 -16.65
C GLN A 77 6.01 7.29 -17.40
N LYS A 78 4.80 6.82 -17.10
CA LYS A 78 3.56 7.25 -17.74
C LYS A 78 2.60 7.86 -16.74
N GLU A 79 1.91 8.91 -17.16
CA GLU A 79 0.90 9.59 -16.35
C GLU A 79 -0.32 8.71 -16.05
N GLU A 80 -0.70 7.83 -16.99
CA GLU A 80 -1.80 6.88 -16.80
C GLU A 80 -1.51 5.90 -15.66
N ASP A 81 -0.30 5.34 -15.65
CA ASP A 81 0.18 4.42 -14.61
C ASP A 81 0.21 5.11 -13.24
N PHE A 82 0.75 6.34 -13.20
CA PHE A 82 0.74 7.18 -11.99
C PHE A 82 -0.67 7.40 -11.46
N LYS A 83 -1.61 7.86 -12.30
CA LYS A 83 -3.00 8.12 -11.90
C LYS A 83 -3.71 6.87 -11.40
N LYS A 84 -3.41 5.72 -12.00
CA LYS A 84 -3.98 4.45 -11.58
C LYS A 84 -3.52 4.06 -10.18
N VAL A 85 -2.22 4.17 -9.90
CA VAL A 85 -1.66 3.87 -8.58
C VAL A 85 -2.05 4.94 -7.55
N GLU A 86 -2.10 6.22 -7.92
CA GLU A 86 -2.57 7.31 -7.06
C GLU A 86 -3.97 7.01 -6.51
N LYS A 87 -4.91 6.64 -7.39
CA LYS A 87 -6.27 6.26 -7.00
C LYS A 87 -6.31 5.03 -6.09
N ILE A 88 -5.42 4.07 -6.31
CA ILE A 88 -5.27 2.91 -5.42
C ILE A 88 -4.86 3.38 -4.03
N MET A 89 -3.84 4.24 -3.93
CA MET A 89 -3.29 4.71 -2.67
C MET A 89 -4.30 5.52 -1.83
N GLU A 90 -5.25 6.21 -2.46
CA GLU A 90 -6.34 6.91 -1.75
C GLU A 90 -7.24 5.97 -0.93
N THR A 91 -7.39 4.72 -1.39
CA THR A 91 -8.33 3.73 -0.83
C THR A 91 -7.63 2.56 -0.14
N ILE A 92 -6.30 2.50 -0.20
CA ILE A 92 -5.53 1.33 0.20
C ILE A 92 -5.74 0.94 1.68
N TRP A 93 -5.81 1.94 2.57
CA TRP A 93 -6.05 1.69 4.00
C TRP A 93 -7.47 1.21 4.29
N ASP A 94 -8.43 1.68 3.50
CA ASP A 94 -9.83 1.28 3.66
C ASP A 94 -9.96 -0.19 3.25
N ASN A 95 -9.37 -0.56 2.12
CA ASN A 95 -9.33 -1.95 1.64
C ASN A 95 -8.53 -2.88 2.57
N ALA A 96 -7.44 -2.40 3.17
CA ALA A 96 -6.66 -3.19 4.12
C ALA A 96 -7.46 -3.53 5.39
N VAL A 97 -8.17 -2.55 5.95
CA VAL A 97 -9.05 -2.78 7.12
C VAL A 97 -10.20 -3.72 6.77
N ASP A 98 -10.84 -3.52 5.61
CA ASP A 98 -11.92 -4.39 5.15
C ASP A 98 -11.46 -5.84 4.96
N LEU A 99 -10.26 -6.04 4.41
CA LEU A 99 -9.69 -7.37 4.22
C LEU A 99 -9.37 -8.04 5.56
N LEU A 100 -8.83 -7.30 6.53
CA LEU A 100 -8.62 -7.82 7.89
C LEU A 100 -9.94 -8.26 8.55
N VAL A 101 -11.02 -7.50 8.37
CA VAL A 101 -12.36 -7.87 8.87
C VAL A 101 -12.83 -9.18 8.26
N GLN A 102 -12.76 -9.30 6.93
CA GLN A 102 -13.18 -10.51 6.23
C GLN A 102 -12.41 -11.74 6.70
N VAL A 103 -11.10 -11.62 6.89
CA VAL A 103 -10.25 -12.70 7.43
C VAL A 103 -10.69 -13.09 8.85
N MET A 104 -10.97 -12.12 9.71
CA MET A 104 -11.46 -12.38 11.07
C MET A 104 -12.82 -13.07 11.08
N GLU A 105 -13.66 -12.80 10.09
CA GLU A 105 -14.97 -13.45 9.88
C GLU A 105 -14.83 -14.83 9.21
N GLY A 106 -13.61 -15.22 8.82
CA GLY A 106 -13.29 -16.51 8.19
C GLY A 106 -13.40 -16.52 6.67
N ASP A 107 -13.63 -15.36 6.02
CA ASP A 107 -13.62 -15.21 4.56
C ASP A 107 -12.22 -14.82 4.07
N ILE A 108 -11.54 -15.79 3.47
CA ILE A 108 -10.19 -15.63 2.89
C ILE A 108 -10.21 -15.62 1.35
N SER A 109 -11.39 -15.52 0.73
CA SER A 109 -11.55 -15.67 -0.73
C SER A 109 -10.73 -14.65 -1.51
N ARG A 110 -10.64 -13.40 -1.02
CA ARG A 110 -9.86 -12.32 -1.65
C ARG A 110 -8.34 -12.52 -1.56
N ILE A 111 -7.84 -13.19 -0.52
CA ILE A 111 -6.40 -13.45 -0.37
C ILE A 111 -5.95 -14.52 -1.35
N LYS A 112 -6.78 -15.56 -1.55
CA LYS A 112 -6.49 -16.67 -2.47
C LYS A 112 -6.40 -16.26 -3.95
N GLU A 113 -6.94 -15.10 -4.31
CA GLU A 113 -6.90 -14.59 -5.69
C GLU A 113 -5.58 -13.87 -6.03
N ILE A 114 -4.68 -13.70 -5.06
CA ILE A 114 -3.40 -13.00 -5.24
C ILE A 114 -2.36 -14.04 -5.66
N PRO A 115 -1.90 -14.03 -6.93
CA PRO A 115 -0.89 -14.99 -7.37
C PRO A 115 0.41 -14.75 -6.60
N ASN A 116 1.04 -15.83 -6.12
CA ASN A 116 2.35 -15.90 -5.45
C ASN A 116 2.41 -15.64 -3.92
N LEU A 117 1.33 -15.87 -3.16
CA LEU A 117 1.44 -16.00 -1.69
C LEU A 117 1.69 -17.44 -1.21
N ASP A 118 1.63 -18.41 -2.13
CA ASP A 118 1.66 -19.86 -1.85
C ASP A 118 2.98 -20.56 -2.28
N ASP A 119 4.09 -19.83 -2.43
CA ASP A 119 5.44 -20.44 -2.58
C ASP A 119 6.24 -20.38 -1.27
#